data_AF-A0A971WJ27-F1
#
_entry.id   AF-A0A971WJ27-F1
#
_cell.length_a   1.000
_cell.length_b   1.000
_cell.length_c   1.000
_cell.angle_alpha   90.00
_cell.angle_beta   90.00
_cell.angle_gamma   90.00
#
_symmetry.space_group_name_H-M   'P 1'
#
loop_
_entity.id
_entity.type
_entity.pdbx_description
1 polymer ?
#
loop_
_entity_poly.entity_id
_entity_poly.type
_entity_poly.pdbx_seq_one_letter_code
_entity_poly.pdbx_strand_id
1 'polypeptide(L)'
;MWSLCNECHFFDTECQGCYAVEGKTFWAKASSPDAICLLYKCAVIDNNYNSCGQCSELPCKKFIDLKDPEIFDEQHYKSIDERASRLKDKEGQMRKKQWYETLFENYAEKYDKECFTQGTIGECDFLEKELNFDKSLKIIDIGCGTGRHAIELSKRGYSVTGIDLSESMLARAQEKALKNNLKINFLKCDARNLPFNQEFDVAIMLCEGAFPLMETDEMNYEILKNVSRVLKSKAKFIFTTLNGLFPLYHSIGDFHTQNAKEDDVAYDRKHFDLMTFRDYSITTVIDDHGVVKKLECNERYYVPSEITWLLKTLGFSKIEIFGAKLGAFSREDKLTPEDYEMLVIAER
;
A
#
# COMPACT_ATOMS: atom_id res chain seq x y z
N MET A 1 -17.51 -7.56 18.62
CA MET A 1 -17.39 -6.13 19.03
C MET A 1 -16.07 -5.56 18.48
N TRP A 2 -16.15 -4.70 17.46
CA TRP A 2 -15.01 -4.12 16.74
C TRP A 2 -14.06 -3.34 17.67
N SER A 3 -12.74 -3.51 17.51
CA SER A 3 -11.71 -2.85 18.34
C SER A 3 -11.51 -1.37 18.02
N LEU A 4 -11.84 -0.96 16.80
CA LEU A 4 -11.73 0.41 16.35
C LEU A 4 -13.07 0.86 15.82
N CYS A 5 -13.47 2.10 16.15
CA CYS A 5 -14.76 2.63 15.72
C CYS A 5 -14.85 2.68 14.19
N ASN A 6 -13.80 3.07 13.48
CA ASN A 6 -13.75 3.14 12.02
C ASN A 6 -13.81 1.79 11.29
N GLU A 7 -13.70 0.66 11.99
CA GLU A 7 -13.88 -0.68 11.42
C GLU A 7 -15.29 -1.23 11.69
N CYS A 8 -16.08 -0.52 12.51
CA CYS A 8 -17.46 -0.88 12.78
C CYS A 8 -18.35 -0.42 11.62
N HIS A 9 -19.11 -1.32 11.02
CA HIS A 9 -20.03 -0.96 9.92
C HIS A 9 -21.09 0.09 10.34
N PHE A 10 -21.34 0.23 11.65
CA PHE A 10 -22.25 1.25 12.19
C PHE A 10 -21.59 2.63 12.39
N PHE A 11 -20.27 2.76 12.26
CA PHE A 11 -19.58 4.02 12.45
C PHE A 11 -19.78 4.95 11.24
N ASP A 12 -20.01 6.24 11.53
CA ASP A 12 -20.43 7.28 10.57
C ASP A 12 -21.77 7.06 9.85
N THR A 13 -22.45 5.92 10.10
CA THR A 13 -23.82 5.65 9.65
C THR A 13 -24.83 5.81 10.79
N GLU A 14 -24.81 4.91 11.76
CA GLU A 14 -25.75 4.86 12.89
C GLU A 14 -25.11 5.23 14.24
N CYS A 15 -23.78 5.31 14.28
CA CYS A 15 -22.98 5.57 15.47
C CYS A 15 -21.91 6.62 15.17
N GLN A 16 -21.89 7.72 15.92
CA GLN A 16 -20.91 8.81 15.77
C GLN A 16 -19.59 8.52 16.53
N GLY A 17 -19.41 7.30 17.03
CA GLY A 17 -18.26 6.89 17.84
C GLY A 17 -18.43 7.15 19.34
N CYS A 18 -17.78 6.32 20.14
CA CYS A 18 -17.92 6.32 21.60
C CYS A 18 -17.58 7.67 22.25
N TYR A 19 -16.64 8.43 21.70
CA TYR A 19 -16.27 9.74 22.24
C TYR A 19 -17.30 10.83 21.96
N ALA A 20 -17.87 10.85 20.74
CA ALA A 20 -18.88 11.84 20.38
C ALA A 20 -20.18 11.66 21.16
N VAL A 21 -20.51 10.41 21.51
CA VAL A 21 -21.73 10.08 22.28
C VAL A 21 -21.47 9.84 23.78
N GLU A 22 -20.27 10.16 24.28
CA GLU A 22 -19.88 9.99 25.69
C GLU A 22 -20.16 8.57 26.23
N GLY A 23 -19.87 7.56 25.42
CA GLY A 23 -20.07 6.14 25.74
C GLY A 23 -21.51 5.65 25.62
N LYS A 24 -22.48 6.51 25.27
CA LYS A 24 -23.90 6.17 25.06
C LYS A 24 -24.16 5.57 23.68
N THR A 25 -23.40 4.54 23.31
CA THR A 25 -23.58 3.85 22.03
C THR A 25 -24.94 3.15 21.95
N PHE A 26 -25.43 2.88 20.74
CA PHE A 26 -26.76 2.28 20.52
C PHE A 26 -26.96 0.95 21.28
N TRP A 27 -25.90 0.15 21.44
CA TRP A 27 -25.90 -1.12 22.16
C TRP A 27 -25.62 -0.99 23.68
N ALA A 28 -25.14 0.16 24.16
CA ALA A 28 -24.89 0.38 25.58
C ALA A 28 -26.17 0.30 26.42
N LYS A 29 -27.32 0.65 25.83
CA LYS A 29 -28.66 0.53 26.45
C LYS A 29 -29.00 -0.91 26.85
N ALA A 30 -28.50 -1.90 26.10
CA ALA A 30 -28.78 -3.31 26.35
C ALA A 30 -27.79 -3.94 27.35
N SER A 31 -26.66 -3.27 27.63
CA SER A 31 -25.51 -3.85 28.33
C SER A 31 -25.14 -3.14 29.63
N SER A 32 -25.80 -2.02 29.97
CA SER A 32 -25.50 -1.24 31.17
C SER A 32 -26.72 -0.44 31.66
N PRO A 33 -26.99 -0.39 32.98
CA PRO A 33 -28.12 0.35 33.56
C PRO A 33 -28.09 1.85 33.25
N ASP A 34 -26.89 2.42 33.14
CA ASP A 34 -26.69 3.86 32.87
C ASP A 34 -26.73 4.18 31.35
N ALA A 35 -26.98 3.17 30.51
CA ALA A 35 -26.86 3.23 29.06
C ALA A 35 -25.48 3.73 28.56
N ILE A 36 -24.42 3.55 29.35
CA ILE A 36 -23.03 3.86 29.01
C ILE A 36 -22.23 2.56 28.88
N CYS A 37 -21.46 2.43 27.80
CA CYS A 37 -20.58 1.30 27.55
C CYS A 37 -19.63 1.05 28.73
N LEU A 38 -19.57 -0.21 29.20
CA LEU A 38 -18.80 -0.60 30.39
C LEU A 38 -17.28 -0.40 30.23
N LEU A 39 -16.76 -0.51 28.99
CA LEU A 39 -15.35 -0.21 28.70
C LEU A 39 -15.07 1.29 28.67
N TYR A 40 -15.99 2.08 28.10
CA TYR A 40 -15.86 3.53 28.07
C TYR A 40 -15.93 4.12 29.47
N LYS A 41 -16.91 3.69 30.29
CA LYS A 41 -17.03 4.06 31.69
C LYS A 41 -15.75 3.73 32.45
N CYS A 42 -15.25 2.50 32.32
CA CYS A 42 -14.04 2.07 33.01
C CYS A 42 -12.80 2.88 32.58
N ALA A 43 -12.52 2.96 31.27
CA ALA A 43 -11.29 3.57 30.79
C ALA A 43 -11.34 5.09 30.92
N VAL A 44 -12.39 5.73 30.39
CA VAL A 44 -12.45 7.19 30.23
C VAL A 44 -12.98 7.89 31.48
N ILE A 45 -14.08 7.39 32.05
CA ILE A 45 -14.74 8.07 33.19
C ILE A 45 -14.03 7.73 34.50
N ASP A 46 -13.85 6.44 34.78
CA ASP A 46 -13.37 5.98 36.09
C ASP A 46 -11.84 6.09 36.23
N ASN A 47 -11.08 5.90 35.13
CA ASN A 47 -9.61 5.86 35.14
C ASN A 47 -8.94 6.98 34.34
N ASN A 48 -9.72 7.88 33.72
CA ASN A 48 -9.22 9.03 32.95
C ASN A 48 -8.20 8.66 31.84
N TYR A 49 -8.43 7.52 31.18
CA TYR A 49 -7.68 7.07 30.02
C TYR A 49 -8.37 7.48 28.71
N ASN A 50 -7.57 7.72 27.66
CA ASN A 50 -8.01 7.91 26.27
C ASN A 50 -8.43 6.62 25.57
N SER A 51 -8.17 5.44 26.13
CA SER A 51 -8.75 4.17 25.70
C SER A 51 -8.37 3.07 26.70
N CYS A 52 -8.95 1.88 26.56
CA CYS A 52 -8.51 0.69 27.30
C CYS A 52 -7.02 0.37 27.05
N GLY A 53 -6.45 0.86 25.94
CA GLY A 53 -5.06 0.71 25.54
C GLY A 53 -4.02 1.25 26.49
N GLN A 54 -4.39 2.24 27.30
CA GLN A 54 -3.51 2.82 28.32
C GLN A 54 -3.48 2.00 29.61
N CYS A 55 -4.33 0.97 29.75
CA CYS A 55 -4.35 0.10 30.91
C CYS A 55 -3.24 -0.96 30.82
N SER A 56 -2.39 -1.05 31.84
CA SER A 56 -1.32 -2.06 31.94
C SER A 56 -1.85 -3.49 31.91
N GLU A 57 -3.04 -3.68 32.47
CA GLU A 57 -3.69 -4.99 32.62
C GLU A 57 -4.43 -5.44 31.36
N LEU A 58 -4.42 -4.68 30.25
CA LEU A 58 -5.08 -5.09 29.02
C LEU A 58 -4.35 -6.30 28.38
N PRO A 59 -5.04 -7.37 27.91
CA PRO A 59 -6.47 -7.64 28.03
C PRO A 59 -6.85 -8.03 29.46
N CYS A 60 -7.64 -7.19 30.13
CA CYS A 60 -8.07 -7.45 31.50
C CYS A 60 -9.38 -8.25 31.50
N LYS A 61 -9.73 -8.85 32.64
CA LYS A 61 -10.97 -9.65 32.78
C LYS A 61 -12.22 -8.91 32.25
N LYS A 62 -12.39 -7.63 32.58
CA LYS A 62 -13.53 -6.83 32.10
C LYS A 62 -13.57 -6.69 30.57
N PHE A 63 -12.41 -6.66 29.91
CA PHE A 63 -12.31 -6.60 28.44
C PHE A 63 -12.65 -7.96 27.80
N ILE A 64 -12.21 -9.04 28.44
CA ILE A 64 -12.45 -10.42 27.98
C ILE A 64 -13.92 -10.82 28.16
N ASP A 65 -14.53 -10.46 29.30
CA ASP A 65 -15.89 -10.85 29.66
C ASP A 65 -16.97 -10.17 28.80
N LEU A 66 -16.61 -9.10 28.07
CA LEU A 66 -17.50 -8.43 27.10
C LEU A 66 -17.49 -9.17 25.77
N LYS A 67 -18.12 -10.34 25.81
CA LYS A 67 -18.37 -11.22 24.68
C LYS A 67 -19.71 -10.90 24.04
N ASP A 68 -19.73 -10.89 22.72
CA ASP A 68 -20.97 -10.89 21.95
C ASP A 68 -21.63 -12.27 22.06
N PRO A 69 -22.90 -12.37 22.52
CA PRO A 69 -23.59 -13.65 22.68
C PRO A 69 -23.68 -14.47 21.37
N GLU A 70 -23.62 -13.82 20.21
CA GLU A 70 -23.74 -14.47 18.90
C GLU A 70 -22.41 -15.06 18.38
N ILE A 71 -21.29 -14.81 19.06
CA ILE A 71 -19.95 -15.27 18.64
C ILE A 71 -19.55 -16.54 19.42
N PHE A 72 -18.91 -17.50 18.74
CA PHE A 72 -18.37 -18.71 19.37
C PHE A 72 -17.15 -18.40 20.25
N ASP A 73 -16.96 -19.16 21.34
CA ASP A 73 -15.86 -18.92 22.31
C ASP A 73 -14.48 -18.88 21.65
N GLU A 74 -14.19 -19.82 20.75
CA GLU A 74 -12.90 -19.90 20.05
C GLU A 74 -12.61 -18.64 19.21
N GLN A 75 -13.62 -18.14 18.49
CA GLN A 75 -13.52 -16.90 17.71
C GLN A 75 -13.37 -15.68 18.62
N HIS A 76 -14.10 -15.65 19.75
CA HIS A 76 -14.00 -14.58 20.74
C HIS A 76 -12.58 -14.49 21.30
N TYR A 77 -12.03 -15.58 21.84
CA TYR A 77 -10.69 -15.59 22.42
C TYR A 77 -9.61 -15.25 21.41
N LYS A 78 -9.71 -15.75 20.17
CA LYS A 78 -8.78 -15.37 19.09
C LYS A 78 -8.82 -13.86 18.81
N SER A 79 -10.01 -13.25 18.85
CA SER A 79 -10.16 -11.81 18.62
C SER A 79 -9.61 -10.95 19.76
N ILE A 80 -9.56 -11.45 21.00
CA ILE A 80 -9.13 -10.66 22.17
C ILE A 80 -7.70 -10.16 22.02
N ASP A 81 -6.77 -11.05 21.63
CA ASP A 81 -5.35 -10.70 21.51
C ASP A 81 -5.13 -9.66 20.42
N GLU A 82 -5.79 -9.82 19.26
CA GLU A 82 -5.73 -8.85 18.16
C GLU A 82 -6.29 -7.50 18.59
N ARG A 83 -7.46 -7.48 19.22
CA ARG A 83 -8.12 -6.25 19.70
C ARG A 83 -7.29 -5.54 20.76
N ALA A 84 -6.69 -6.29 21.70
CA ALA A 84 -5.85 -5.75 22.75
C ALA A 84 -4.52 -5.20 22.19
N SER A 85 -3.91 -5.91 21.23
CA SER A 85 -2.70 -5.45 20.55
C SER A 85 -2.93 -4.11 19.83
N ARG A 86 -4.02 -4.01 19.04
CA ARG A 86 -4.43 -2.74 18.40
C ARG A 86 -4.71 -1.63 19.40
N LEU A 87 -5.29 -1.98 20.55
CA LEU A 87 -5.56 -1.01 21.61
C LEU A 87 -4.26 -0.50 22.28
N LYS A 88 -3.21 -1.30 22.36
CA LYS A 88 -1.91 -0.87 22.92
C LYS A 88 -1.06 -0.06 21.94
N ASP A 89 -1.33 -0.19 20.64
CA ASP A 89 -0.64 0.54 19.59
C ASP A 89 -1.10 2.01 19.54
N LYS A 90 -0.40 2.86 20.32
CA LYS A 90 -0.63 4.32 20.38
C LYS A 90 -0.32 5.03 19.06
N GLU A 91 0.58 4.48 18.24
CA GLU A 91 0.97 5.06 16.95
C GLU A 91 -0.09 4.71 15.88
N GLY A 92 -0.61 3.48 15.88
CA GLY A 92 -1.69 3.03 14.99
C GLY A 92 -3.06 3.66 15.28
N GLN A 93 -3.37 4.03 16.53
CA GLN A 93 -4.64 4.69 16.88
C GLN A 93 -4.74 6.16 16.49
N MET A 94 -3.61 6.85 16.39
CA MET A 94 -3.53 8.29 16.13
C MET A 94 -3.18 8.61 14.67
N ARG A 95 -2.68 7.62 13.92
CA ARG A 95 -2.35 7.81 12.51
C ARG A 95 -3.63 7.77 11.68
N LYS A 96 -4.01 8.92 11.12
CA LYS A 96 -4.98 8.98 10.04
C LYS A 96 -4.47 8.05 8.92
N LYS A 97 -5.25 7.03 8.56
CA LYS A 97 -4.93 6.16 7.42
C LYS A 97 -4.70 7.02 6.19
N GLN A 98 -3.64 6.72 5.46
CA GLN A 98 -3.38 7.43 4.22
C GLN A 98 -4.30 6.96 3.11
N TRP A 99 -4.37 7.76 2.04
CA TRP A 99 -5.24 7.50 0.90
C TRP A 99 -4.93 6.15 0.26
N TYR A 100 -3.65 5.79 0.12
CA TYR A 100 -3.20 4.53 -0.46
C TYR A 100 -3.54 3.33 0.43
N GLU A 101 -3.47 3.47 1.76
CA GLU A 101 -3.91 2.41 2.69
C GLU A 101 -5.41 2.18 2.54
N THR A 102 -6.19 3.26 2.51
CA THR A 102 -7.65 3.21 2.41
C THR A 102 -8.12 2.67 1.06
N LEU A 103 -7.41 3.02 -0.03
CA LEU A 103 -7.65 2.52 -1.38
C LEU A 103 -7.48 1.01 -1.40
N PHE A 104 -6.29 0.52 -1.04
CA PHE A 104 -5.92 -0.87 -1.23
C PHE A 104 -6.45 -1.81 -0.14
N GLU A 105 -7.25 -1.35 0.82
CA GLU A 105 -7.93 -2.23 1.78
C GLU A 105 -8.87 -3.23 1.11
N ASN A 106 -9.59 -2.81 0.07
CA ASN A 106 -10.65 -3.61 -0.56
C ASN A 106 -10.76 -3.31 -2.07
N TYR A 107 -9.63 -3.31 -2.77
CA TYR A 107 -9.58 -2.95 -4.20
C TYR A 107 -8.86 -3.99 -5.06
N ALA A 108 -8.52 -5.16 -4.51
CA ALA A 108 -7.67 -6.13 -5.17
C ALA A 108 -8.31 -6.75 -6.42
N GLU A 109 -9.62 -6.99 -6.44
CA GLU A 109 -10.29 -7.57 -7.61
C GLU A 109 -10.49 -6.55 -8.73
N LYS A 110 -10.87 -5.32 -8.38
CA LYS A 110 -10.94 -4.21 -9.34
C LYS A 110 -9.56 -3.84 -9.88
N TYR A 111 -8.52 -3.83 -9.04
CA TYR A 111 -7.14 -3.56 -9.44
C TYR A 111 -6.66 -4.48 -10.58
N ASP A 112 -6.95 -5.79 -10.51
CA ASP A 112 -6.60 -6.75 -11.57
C ASP A 112 -7.25 -6.43 -12.94
N LYS A 113 -8.29 -5.57 -12.99
CA LYS A 113 -9.02 -5.17 -14.21
C LYS A 113 -8.60 -3.82 -14.77
N GLU A 114 -7.72 -3.11 -14.06
CA GLU A 114 -7.23 -1.79 -14.46
C GLU A 114 -6.39 -1.86 -15.73
N CYS A 115 -6.35 -0.75 -16.48
CA CYS A 115 -5.58 -0.70 -17.73
C CYS A 115 -4.08 -0.84 -17.47
N PHE A 116 -3.56 -0.22 -16.40
CA PHE A 116 -2.15 -0.24 -16.03
C PHE A 116 -1.67 -1.58 -15.42
N THR A 117 -2.56 -2.53 -15.17
CA THR A 117 -2.18 -3.90 -14.76
C THR A 117 -2.03 -4.86 -15.95
N GLN A 118 -2.30 -4.38 -17.16
CA GLN A 118 -2.12 -5.14 -18.40
C GLN A 118 -0.65 -5.11 -18.86
N GLY A 119 -0.24 -6.05 -19.72
CA GLY A 119 1.11 -6.04 -20.31
C GLY A 119 2.19 -6.82 -19.55
N THR A 120 1.84 -7.47 -18.43
CA THR A 120 2.78 -8.24 -17.56
C THR A 120 3.78 -9.12 -18.32
N ILE A 121 3.37 -9.81 -19.40
CA ILE A 121 4.24 -10.70 -20.16
C ILE A 121 5.41 -9.94 -20.80
N GLY A 122 5.14 -8.84 -21.52
CA GLY A 122 6.19 -8.09 -22.20
C GLY A 122 7.11 -7.34 -21.24
N GLU A 123 6.59 -6.90 -20.10
CA GLU A 123 7.40 -6.35 -19.00
C GLU A 123 8.33 -7.42 -18.44
N CYS A 124 7.83 -8.63 -18.17
CA CYS A 124 8.67 -9.74 -17.70
C CYS A 124 9.68 -10.18 -18.77
N ASP A 125 9.34 -10.15 -20.05
CA ASP A 125 10.29 -10.43 -21.15
C ASP A 125 11.45 -9.44 -21.16
N PHE A 126 11.16 -8.16 -20.90
CA PHE A 126 12.19 -7.15 -20.72
C PHE A 126 13.06 -7.43 -19.49
N LEU A 127 12.44 -7.71 -18.34
CA LEU A 127 13.17 -8.06 -17.12
C LEU A 127 14.09 -9.26 -17.34
N GLU A 128 13.64 -10.33 -17.98
CA GLU A 128 14.49 -11.49 -18.25
C GLU A 128 15.74 -11.16 -19.06
N LYS A 129 15.61 -10.31 -20.08
CA LYS A 129 16.74 -9.83 -20.86
C LYS A 129 17.71 -9.04 -20.00
N GLU A 130 17.20 -8.13 -19.15
CA GLU A 130 18.01 -7.37 -18.21
C GLU A 130 18.75 -8.26 -17.20
N LEU A 131 18.18 -9.41 -16.87
CA LEU A 131 18.76 -10.40 -15.96
C LEU A 131 19.63 -11.44 -16.68
N ASN A 132 19.88 -11.28 -17.98
CA ASN A 132 20.59 -12.24 -18.83
C ASN A 132 20.03 -13.67 -18.71
N PHE A 133 18.73 -13.80 -18.42
CA PHE A 133 18.05 -15.06 -18.18
C PHE A 133 18.62 -15.90 -17.02
N ASP A 134 19.40 -15.30 -16.11
CA ASP A 134 20.03 -15.99 -14.99
C ASP A 134 19.01 -16.31 -13.88
N LYS A 135 18.56 -17.57 -13.85
CA LYS A 135 17.57 -18.08 -12.90
C LYS A 135 18.10 -18.24 -11.47
N SER A 136 19.41 -18.09 -11.27
CA SER A 136 20.01 -18.17 -9.93
C SER A 136 19.78 -16.90 -9.11
N LEU A 137 19.41 -15.80 -9.75
CA LEU A 137 19.17 -14.50 -9.12
C LEU A 137 17.94 -14.54 -8.21
N LYS A 138 18.07 -13.95 -7.02
CA LYS A 138 16.96 -13.71 -6.09
C LYS A 138 16.37 -12.33 -6.33
N ILE A 139 15.06 -12.30 -6.56
CA ILE A 139 14.30 -11.09 -6.87
C ILE A 139 13.41 -10.71 -5.68
N ILE A 140 13.43 -9.44 -5.29
CA ILE A 140 12.38 -8.83 -4.45
C ILE A 140 11.47 -7.94 -5.30
N ASP A 141 10.17 -8.17 -5.23
CA ASP A 141 9.12 -7.36 -5.88
C ASP A 141 8.47 -6.47 -4.82
N ILE A 142 8.76 -5.17 -4.85
CA ILE A 142 8.39 -4.18 -3.84
C ILE A 142 7.14 -3.42 -4.27
N GLY A 143 6.10 -3.45 -3.42
CA GLY A 143 4.78 -3.00 -3.81
C GLY A 143 4.16 -3.97 -4.82
N CYS A 144 4.27 -5.28 -4.56
CA CYS A 144 3.92 -6.31 -5.54
C CYS A 144 2.42 -6.37 -5.86
N GLY A 145 1.56 -5.71 -5.07
CA GLY A 145 0.12 -5.71 -5.22
C GLY A 145 -0.46 -7.11 -5.27
N THR A 146 -1.26 -7.40 -6.30
CA THR A 146 -1.83 -8.74 -6.57
C THR A 146 -0.83 -9.73 -7.20
N GLY A 147 0.46 -9.42 -7.16
CA GLY A 147 1.58 -10.30 -7.48
C GLY A 147 1.79 -10.57 -8.97
N ARG A 148 1.35 -9.68 -9.87
CA ARG A 148 1.36 -9.96 -11.32
C ARG A 148 2.75 -10.29 -11.86
N HIS A 149 3.78 -9.51 -11.52
CA HIS A 149 5.16 -9.76 -11.92
C HIS A 149 5.78 -10.92 -11.14
N ALA A 150 5.62 -10.93 -9.81
CA ALA A 150 6.13 -12.03 -8.98
C ALA A 150 5.66 -13.42 -9.45
N ILE A 151 4.38 -13.55 -9.80
CA ILE A 151 3.79 -14.78 -10.32
C ILE A 151 4.40 -15.15 -11.67
N GLU A 152 4.46 -14.21 -12.61
CA GLU A 152 4.97 -14.47 -13.95
C GLU A 152 6.46 -14.82 -13.95
N LEU A 153 7.28 -14.08 -13.20
CA LEU A 153 8.70 -14.40 -13.02
C LEU A 153 8.91 -15.75 -12.32
N SER A 154 8.05 -16.10 -11.34
CA SER A 154 8.11 -17.42 -10.70
C SER A 154 7.75 -18.55 -11.66
N LYS A 155 6.77 -18.37 -12.56
CA LYS A 155 6.48 -19.34 -13.64
C LYS A 155 7.68 -19.57 -14.55
N ARG A 156 8.45 -18.50 -14.80
CA ARG A 156 9.67 -18.52 -15.61
C ARG A 156 10.89 -19.09 -14.87
N GLY A 157 10.72 -19.53 -13.61
CA GLY A 157 11.74 -20.22 -12.82
C GLY A 157 12.62 -19.33 -11.94
N TYR A 158 12.29 -18.04 -11.77
CA TYR A 158 13.00 -17.19 -10.82
C TYR A 158 12.56 -17.42 -9.38
N SER A 159 13.45 -17.16 -8.42
CA SER A 159 13.10 -17.09 -7.01
C SER A 159 12.67 -15.68 -6.65
N VAL A 160 11.36 -15.49 -6.39
CA VAL A 160 10.78 -14.18 -6.10
C VAL A 160 10.21 -14.12 -4.68
N THR A 161 10.49 -13.02 -3.99
CA THR A 161 9.78 -12.60 -2.78
C THR A 161 8.98 -11.34 -3.09
N GLY A 162 7.67 -11.38 -2.90
CA GLY A 162 6.80 -10.21 -3.08
C GLY A 162 6.49 -9.57 -1.74
N ILE A 163 6.62 -8.24 -1.65
CA ILE A 163 6.23 -7.49 -0.45
C ILE A 163 5.24 -6.38 -0.81
N ASP A 164 4.24 -6.19 0.04
CA ASP A 164 3.24 -5.14 -0.10
C ASP A 164 2.73 -4.71 1.27
N LEU A 165 2.18 -3.50 1.36
CA LEU A 165 1.60 -2.99 2.60
C LEU A 165 0.17 -3.54 2.82
N SER A 166 -0.56 -3.81 1.75
CA SER A 166 -1.96 -4.23 1.80
C SER A 166 -2.10 -5.75 1.95
N GLU A 167 -2.86 -6.14 2.97
CA GLU A 167 -3.18 -7.54 3.24
C GLU A 167 -4.14 -8.14 2.22
N SER A 168 -5.10 -7.36 1.70
CA SER A 168 -6.05 -7.85 0.70
C SER A 168 -5.37 -8.07 -0.66
N MET A 169 -4.43 -7.19 -1.03
CA MET A 169 -3.61 -7.35 -2.23
C MET A 169 -2.76 -8.64 -2.16
N LEU A 170 -2.11 -8.86 -1.02
CA LEU A 170 -1.32 -10.08 -0.79
C LEU A 170 -2.18 -11.34 -0.73
N ALA A 171 -3.36 -11.29 -0.13
CA ALA A 171 -4.30 -12.43 -0.13
C ALA A 171 -4.68 -12.82 -1.56
N ARG A 172 -4.96 -11.83 -2.43
CA ARG A 172 -5.22 -12.06 -3.85
C ARG A 172 -4.00 -12.60 -4.59
N ALA A 173 -2.81 -12.09 -4.30
CA ALA A 173 -1.55 -12.59 -4.86
C ALA A 173 -1.31 -14.07 -4.51
N GLN A 174 -1.53 -14.44 -3.25
CA GLN A 174 -1.42 -15.82 -2.76
C GLN A 174 -2.45 -16.75 -3.42
N GLU A 175 -3.70 -16.31 -3.56
CA GLU A 175 -4.74 -17.06 -4.26
C GLU A 175 -4.35 -17.34 -5.73
N LYS A 176 -3.86 -16.31 -6.43
CA LYS A 176 -3.40 -16.43 -7.83
C LYS A 176 -2.18 -17.35 -7.93
N ALA A 177 -1.22 -17.25 -7.01
CA ALA A 177 -0.05 -18.13 -6.99
C ALA A 177 -0.44 -19.60 -6.75
N LEU A 178 -1.35 -19.85 -5.80
CA LEU A 178 -1.86 -21.20 -5.51
C LEU A 178 -2.57 -21.81 -6.72
N LYS A 179 -3.43 -21.02 -7.42
CA LYS A 179 -4.08 -21.44 -8.67
C LYS A 179 -3.10 -21.84 -9.77
N ASN A 180 -1.90 -21.27 -9.76
CA ASN A 180 -0.83 -21.58 -10.71
C ASN A 180 0.16 -22.64 -10.17
N ASN A 181 -0.12 -23.27 -9.03
CA ASN A 181 0.76 -24.22 -8.34
C ASN A 181 2.17 -23.66 -8.02
N LEU A 182 2.25 -22.37 -7.71
CA LEU A 182 3.50 -21.69 -7.39
C LEU A 182 3.63 -21.49 -5.88
N LYS A 183 4.86 -21.66 -5.37
CA LYS A 183 5.21 -21.33 -4.00
C LYS A 183 6.04 -20.05 -4.00
N ILE A 184 5.38 -18.93 -3.73
CA ILE A 184 6.00 -17.59 -3.69
C ILE A 184 5.92 -17.07 -2.25
N ASN A 185 7.00 -16.45 -1.78
CA ASN A 185 7.03 -15.84 -0.46
C ASN A 185 6.42 -14.43 -0.55
N PHE A 186 5.17 -14.29 -0.11
CA PHE A 186 4.48 -13.01 -0.02
C PHE A 186 4.44 -12.53 1.43
N LEU A 187 4.93 -11.30 1.67
CA LEU A 187 5.07 -10.75 3.02
C LEU A 187 4.45 -9.36 3.14
N LYS A 188 3.65 -9.16 4.19
CA LYS A 188 3.12 -7.85 4.54
C LYS A 188 4.22 -7.02 5.17
N CYS A 189 4.72 -6.02 4.45
CA CYS A 189 5.82 -5.17 4.89
C CYS A 189 5.63 -3.74 4.39
N ASP A 190 6.06 -2.79 5.22
CA ASP A 190 6.23 -1.40 4.79
C ASP A 190 7.56 -1.28 4.03
N ALA A 191 7.52 -0.75 2.80
CA ALA A 191 8.73 -0.59 1.98
C ALA A 191 9.77 0.36 2.61
N ARG A 192 9.37 1.20 3.57
CA ARG A 192 10.24 2.07 4.38
C ARG A 192 10.96 1.31 5.52
N ASN A 193 10.59 0.06 5.79
CA ASN A 193 11.20 -0.75 6.83
C ASN A 193 11.19 -2.25 6.45
N LEU A 194 12.08 -2.63 5.53
CA LEU A 194 12.16 -4.01 5.05
C LEU A 194 12.95 -4.91 6.02
N PRO A 195 12.52 -6.14 6.32
CA PRO A 195 13.18 -7.02 7.29
C PRO A 195 14.39 -7.79 6.73
N PHE A 196 15.00 -7.32 5.62
CA PHE A 196 16.07 -8.03 4.92
C PHE A 196 17.36 -7.24 4.91
N ASN A 197 18.51 -7.88 4.69
CA ASN A 197 19.77 -7.17 4.53
C ASN A 197 20.71 -7.88 3.57
N GLN A 198 21.00 -7.25 2.42
CA GLN A 198 21.89 -7.80 1.38
C GLN A 198 21.53 -9.23 0.93
N GLU A 199 20.23 -9.48 0.70
CA GLU A 199 19.71 -10.81 0.36
C GLU A 199 19.38 -11.00 -1.11
N PHE A 200 19.10 -9.90 -1.82
CA PHE A 200 18.57 -9.93 -3.18
C PHE A 200 19.59 -9.46 -4.21
N ASP A 201 19.58 -10.11 -5.38
CA ASP A 201 20.40 -9.74 -6.53
C ASP A 201 19.68 -8.71 -7.42
N VAL A 202 18.35 -8.69 -7.33
CA VAL A 202 17.48 -7.80 -8.10
C VAL A 202 16.35 -7.29 -7.22
N ALA A 203 16.07 -5.99 -7.28
CA ALA A 203 14.83 -5.41 -6.80
C ALA A 203 14.02 -4.89 -8.00
N ILE A 204 12.72 -5.16 -7.99
CA ILE A 204 11.76 -4.54 -8.91
C ILE A 204 10.71 -3.77 -8.12
N MET A 205 10.25 -2.65 -8.68
CA MET A 205 9.18 -1.82 -8.11
C MET A 205 8.46 -1.14 -9.28
N LEU A 206 7.46 -1.81 -9.85
CA LEU A 206 6.87 -1.44 -11.15
C LEU A 206 5.42 -0.97 -10.99
N CYS A 207 4.95 -0.13 -11.92
CA CYS A 207 3.66 0.56 -11.85
C CYS A 207 3.54 1.37 -10.55
N GLU A 208 4.49 2.29 -10.37
CA GLU A 208 4.65 3.14 -9.18
C GLU A 208 5.07 2.37 -7.91
N GLY A 209 4.64 1.11 -7.76
CA GLY A 209 4.97 0.23 -6.65
C GLY A 209 4.60 0.89 -5.32
N ALA A 210 5.60 1.35 -4.57
CA ALA A 210 5.41 2.10 -3.33
C ALA A 210 5.97 3.54 -3.37
N PHE A 211 6.72 3.92 -4.41
CA PHE A 211 7.68 5.02 -4.32
C PHE A 211 7.12 6.42 -4.53
N PRO A 212 6.30 6.75 -5.53
CA PRO A 212 5.83 8.13 -5.68
C PRO A 212 4.62 8.45 -4.78
N LEU A 213 4.15 7.50 -3.96
CA LEU A 213 2.84 7.57 -3.29
C LEU A 213 2.89 8.17 -1.86
N MET A 214 4.07 8.31 -1.26
CA MET A 214 4.15 8.79 0.12
C MET A 214 3.98 10.30 0.21
N GLU A 215 3.54 10.73 1.38
CA GLU A 215 3.16 12.09 1.72
C GLU A 215 4.33 13.08 1.66
N THR A 216 5.57 12.59 1.81
CA THR A 216 6.78 13.42 1.83
C THR A 216 7.91 12.80 1.03
N ASP A 217 8.84 13.65 0.58
CA ASP A 217 10.00 13.23 -0.20
C ASP A 217 10.96 12.40 0.65
N GLU A 218 11.04 12.67 1.96
CA GLU A 218 11.82 11.89 2.92
C GLU A 218 11.28 10.46 3.03
N MET A 219 9.96 10.28 3.07
CA MET A 219 9.34 8.95 3.15
C MET A 219 9.58 8.15 1.86
N ASN A 220 9.50 8.81 0.70
CA ASN A 220 9.88 8.21 -0.58
C ASN A 220 11.38 7.83 -0.58
N TYR A 221 12.25 8.71 -0.08
CA TYR A 221 13.68 8.44 0.01
C TYR A 221 14.02 7.28 0.95
N GLU A 222 13.30 7.12 2.06
CA GLU A 222 13.45 5.96 2.95
C GLU A 222 13.16 4.64 2.23
N ILE A 223 12.22 4.61 1.27
CA ILE A 223 11.99 3.42 0.42
C ILE A 223 13.26 3.11 -0.38
N LEU A 224 13.83 4.09 -1.09
CA LEU A 224 15.06 3.89 -1.87
C LEU A 224 16.24 3.44 -1.00
N LYS A 225 16.38 4.00 0.21
CA LYS A 225 17.39 3.56 1.20
C LYS A 225 17.21 2.09 1.57
N ASN A 226 15.98 1.68 1.81
CA ASN A 226 15.67 0.29 2.11
C ASN A 226 15.97 -0.63 0.92
N VAL A 227 15.62 -0.23 -0.32
CA VAL A 227 16.00 -0.97 -1.53
C VAL A 227 17.52 -1.16 -1.59
N SER A 228 18.31 -0.09 -1.43
CA SER A 228 19.78 -0.19 -1.46
C SER A 228 20.33 -1.13 -0.37
N ARG A 229 19.70 -1.15 0.82
CA ARG A 229 20.10 -1.99 1.96
C ARG A 229 19.77 -3.47 1.76
N VAL A 230 18.61 -3.80 1.19
CA VAL A 230 18.22 -5.21 0.96
C VAL A 230 18.97 -5.85 -0.21
N LEU A 231 19.47 -5.03 -1.13
CA LEU A 231 20.24 -5.48 -2.30
C LEU A 231 21.68 -5.85 -1.92
N LYS A 232 22.23 -6.88 -2.58
CA LYS A 232 23.65 -7.26 -2.52
C LYS A 232 24.53 -6.24 -3.26
N SER A 233 25.85 -6.45 -3.21
CA SER A 233 26.79 -5.79 -4.13
C SER A 233 26.54 -6.22 -5.57
N LYS A 234 26.71 -5.31 -6.54
CA LYS A 234 26.48 -5.56 -7.98
C LYS A 234 25.04 -5.95 -8.34
N ALA A 235 24.10 -5.67 -7.44
CA ALA A 235 22.68 -5.91 -7.67
C ALA A 235 22.10 -4.89 -8.66
N LYS A 236 20.99 -5.28 -9.30
CA LYS A 236 20.21 -4.43 -10.19
C LYS A 236 18.93 -3.95 -9.50
N PHE A 237 18.54 -2.71 -9.74
CA PHE A 237 17.27 -2.16 -9.33
C PHE A 237 16.53 -1.61 -10.55
N ILE A 238 15.34 -2.13 -10.82
CA ILE A 238 14.51 -1.74 -11.97
C ILE A 238 13.18 -1.25 -11.43
N PHE A 239 12.82 0.01 -11.68
CA PHE A 239 11.56 0.55 -11.19
C PHE A 239 10.95 1.54 -12.17
N THR A 240 9.64 1.75 -12.06
CA THR A 240 8.96 2.85 -12.74
C THR A 240 8.52 3.90 -11.72
N THR A 241 8.43 5.14 -12.17
CA THR A 241 7.92 6.25 -11.37
C THR A 241 7.37 7.32 -12.29
N LEU A 242 6.46 8.15 -11.76
CA LEU A 242 5.86 9.27 -12.48
C LEU A 242 6.90 10.26 -12.99
N ASN A 243 6.77 10.67 -14.26
CA ASN A 243 7.71 11.55 -14.95
C ASN A 243 7.37 13.03 -14.71
N GLY A 244 8.22 13.76 -14.00
CA GLY A 244 8.07 15.20 -13.74
C GLY A 244 8.03 16.09 -14.97
N LEU A 245 8.52 15.62 -16.13
CA LEU A 245 8.44 16.39 -17.37
C LEU A 245 7.03 16.37 -17.99
N PHE A 246 6.27 15.30 -17.80
CA PHE A 246 4.93 15.14 -18.37
C PHE A 246 3.97 16.27 -17.98
N PRO A 247 3.75 16.59 -16.68
CA PRO A 247 2.80 17.62 -16.26
C PRO A 247 3.18 19.06 -16.66
N LEU A 248 4.40 19.27 -17.16
CA LEU A 248 4.82 20.57 -17.70
C LEU A 248 4.31 20.81 -19.12
N TYR A 249 3.98 19.74 -19.85
CA TYR A 249 3.50 19.78 -21.22
C TYR A 249 2.04 19.32 -21.35
N HIS A 250 1.57 18.52 -20.40
CA HIS A 250 0.26 17.87 -20.44
C HIS A 250 -0.57 18.14 -19.19
N SER A 251 -1.88 18.20 -19.37
CA SER A 251 -2.84 18.30 -18.27
C SER A 251 -3.08 16.90 -17.68
N ILE A 252 -2.64 16.68 -16.43
CA ILE A 252 -2.86 15.42 -15.71
C ILE A 252 -4.36 15.07 -15.65
N GLY A 253 -5.22 16.05 -15.38
CA GLY A 253 -6.66 15.83 -15.28
C GLY A 253 -7.30 15.35 -16.59
N ASP A 254 -6.89 15.92 -17.73
CA ASP A 254 -7.37 15.49 -19.04
C ASP A 254 -6.85 14.10 -19.39
N PHE A 255 -5.60 13.81 -19.06
CA PHE A 255 -5.01 12.49 -19.26
C PHE A 255 -5.76 11.40 -18.49
N HIS A 256 -6.07 11.61 -17.20
CA HIS A 256 -6.86 10.63 -16.44
C HIS A 256 -8.29 10.52 -16.96
N THR A 257 -8.93 11.62 -17.32
CA THR A 257 -10.31 11.60 -17.86
C THR A 257 -10.39 10.80 -19.17
N GLN A 258 -9.39 10.92 -20.05
CA GLN A 258 -9.35 10.15 -21.30
C GLN A 258 -9.07 8.66 -21.10
N ASN A 259 -8.39 8.30 -20.01
CA ASN A 259 -8.02 6.91 -19.71
C ASN A 259 -8.98 6.23 -18.72
N ALA A 260 -9.92 6.97 -18.11
CA ALA A 260 -10.95 6.41 -17.25
C ALA A 260 -11.96 5.60 -18.06
N LYS A 261 -12.34 4.42 -17.56
CA LYS A 261 -13.52 3.69 -18.05
C LYS A 261 -14.77 4.30 -17.42
N GLU A 262 -15.82 4.51 -18.22
CA GLU A 262 -16.97 5.39 -17.95
C GLU A 262 -17.72 5.22 -16.62
N ASP A 263 -17.55 4.12 -15.85
CA ASP A 263 -18.46 3.78 -14.75
C ASP A 263 -17.86 3.61 -13.33
N ASP A 264 -16.54 3.64 -13.13
CA ASP A 264 -15.96 3.16 -11.84
C ASP A 264 -15.01 4.12 -11.09
N VAL A 265 -14.38 5.07 -11.78
CA VAL A 265 -13.42 6.01 -11.16
C VAL A 265 -13.62 7.42 -11.68
N ALA A 266 -13.85 8.38 -10.78
CA ALA A 266 -13.87 9.81 -11.12
C ALA A 266 -12.62 10.48 -10.55
N TYR A 267 -11.86 11.14 -11.41
CA TYR A 267 -10.67 11.91 -11.05
C TYR A 267 -10.99 13.40 -11.04
N ASP A 268 -10.84 14.05 -9.89
CA ASP A 268 -11.00 15.50 -9.76
C ASP A 268 -9.68 16.10 -9.28
N ARG A 269 -8.94 16.74 -10.19
CA ARG A 269 -7.65 17.36 -9.88
C ARG A 269 -7.86 18.62 -9.05
N LYS A 270 -7.21 18.71 -7.89
CA LYS A 270 -7.16 19.97 -7.12
C LYS A 270 -6.13 20.92 -7.71
N HIS A 271 -4.86 20.51 -7.72
CA HIS A 271 -3.76 21.29 -8.28
C HIS A 271 -2.47 20.45 -8.41
N PHE A 272 -1.54 20.90 -9.25
CA PHE A 272 -0.15 20.44 -9.27
C PHE A 272 0.76 21.54 -8.75
N ASP A 273 1.55 21.23 -7.73
CA ASP A 273 2.54 22.13 -7.17
C ASP A 273 3.84 22.02 -7.98
N LEU A 274 4.17 23.07 -8.74
CA LEU A 274 5.38 23.15 -9.57
C LEU A 274 6.68 23.19 -8.75
N MET A 275 6.63 23.60 -7.49
CA MET A 275 7.82 23.69 -6.64
C MET A 275 8.16 22.34 -6.01
N THR A 276 7.16 21.52 -5.72
CA THR A 276 7.35 20.18 -5.16
C THR A 276 7.14 19.07 -6.18
N PHE A 277 6.69 19.38 -7.39
CA PHE A 277 6.26 18.41 -8.41
C PHE A 277 5.33 17.34 -7.82
N ARG A 278 4.29 17.79 -7.10
CA ARG A 278 3.26 16.91 -6.52
C ARG A 278 1.91 17.25 -7.13
N ASP A 279 1.19 16.23 -7.58
CA ASP A 279 -0.23 16.39 -7.92
C ASP A 279 -1.09 16.07 -6.70
N TYR A 280 -2.09 16.91 -6.46
CA TYR A 280 -3.10 16.70 -5.44
C TYR A 280 -4.44 16.54 -6.13
N SER A 281 -5.12 15.44 -5.84
CA SER A 281 -6.37 15.08 -6.49
C SER A 281 -7.38 14.48 -5.51
N ILE A 282 -8.64 14.47 -5.91
CA ILE A 282 -9.69 13.67 -5.29
C ILE A 282 -10.01 12.55 -6.26
N THR A 283 -9.70 11.33 -5.86
CA THR A 283 -10.09 10.14 -6.63
C THR A 283 -11.32 9.52 -5.96
N THR A 284 -12.42 9.43 -6.70
CA THR A 284 -13.60 8.67 -6.29
C THR A 284 -13.50 7.27 -6.87
N VAL A 285 -13.45 6.25 -6.03
CA VAL A 285 -13.37 4.84 -6.44
C VAL A 285 -14.54 4.07 -5.85
N ILE A 286 -14.99 3.05 -6.56
CA ILE A 286 -15.92 2.05 -6.02
C ILE A 286 -15.08 0.85 -5.63
N ASP A 287 -15.15 0.39 -4.38
CA ASP A 287 -14.36 -0.74 -3.90
C ASP A 287 -14.98 -2.10 -4.29
N ASP A 288 -14.33 -3.22 -3.94
CA ASP A 288 -14.77 -4.57 -4.30
C ASP A 288 -16.13 -4.96 -3.64
N HIS A 289 -16.60 -4.19 -2.65
CA HIS A 289 -17.93 -4.34 -2.03
C HIS A 289 -18.98 -3.37 -2.60
N GLY A 290 -18.63 -2.56 -3.60
CA GLY A 290 -19.52 -1.56 -4.17
C GLY A 290 -19.61 -0.27 -3.35
N VAL A 291 -18.72 -0.08 -2.36
CA VAL A 291 -18.70 1.14 -1.53
C VAL A 291 -17.95 2.23 -2.28
N VAL A 292 -18.61 3.38 -2.46
CA VAL A 292 -17.98 4.57 -3.03
C VAL A 292 -17.08 5.23 -1.98
N LYS A 293 -15.78 5.34 -2.27
CA LYS A 293 -14.79 6.04 -1.46
C LYS A 293 -14.32 7.29 -2.19
N LYS A 294 -14.18 8.41 -1.47
CA LYS A 294 -13.49 9.61 -1.96
C LYS A 294 -12.17 9.75 -1.24
N LEU A 295 -11.09 9.76 -2.00
CA LEU A 295 -9.72 9.72 -1.50
C LEU A 295 -9.02 11.02 -1.88
N GLU A 296 -8.41 11.68 -0.90
CA GLU A 296 -7.52 12.81 -1.17
C GLU A 296 -6.11 12.26 -1.43
N CYS A 297 -5.77 12.14 -2.71
CA CYS A 297 -4.53 11.56 -3.17
C CYS A 297 -3.46 12.65 -3.31
N ASN A 298 -2.21 12.25 -3.08
CA ASN A 298 -1.06 13.04 -3.51
C ASN A 298 0.02 12.11 -4.04
N GLU A 299 0.57 12.47 -5.20
CA GLU A 299 1.57 11.67 -5.90
C GLU A 299 2.72 12.57 -6.34
N ARG A 300 3.95 12.04 -6.25
CA ARG A 300 5.19 12.77 -6.49
C ARG A 300 5.77 12.42 -7.87
N TYR A 301 5.94 13.44 -8.71
CA TYR A 301 6.49 13.30 -10.06
C TYR A 301 7.97 13.67 -10.11
N TYR A 302 8.86 12.72 -10.32
CA TYR A 302 10.30 12.95 -10.24
C TYR A 302 10.90 13.41 -11.56
N VAL A 303 11.90 14.30 -11.51
CA VAL A 303 12.69 14.64 -12.70
C VAL A 303 13.92 13.71 -12.83
N PRO A 304 14.41 13.43 -14.05
CA PRO A 304 15.48 12.44 -14.25
C PRO A 304 16.79 12.74 -13.50
N SER A 305 17.15 14.03 -13.41
CA SER A 305 18.35 14.48 -12.67
C SER A 305 18.24 14.21 -11.18
N GLU A 306 17.06 14.37 -10.60
CA GLU A 306 16.76 14.10 -9.19
C GLU A 306 16.89 12.62 -8.88
N ILE A 307 16.23 11.73 -9.66
CA ILE A 307 16.38 10.28 -9.50
C ILE A 307 17.83 9.85 -9.61
N THR A 308 18.55 10.35 -10.61
CA THR A 308 19.97 10.04 -10.79
C THR A 308 20.78 10.43 -9.55
N TRP A 309 20.52 11.60 -8.98
CA TRP A 309 21.20 12.06 -7.78
C TRP A 309 20.85 11.20 -6.56
N LEU A 310 19.56 10.97 -6.28
CA LEU A 310 19.09 10.14 -5.17
C LEU A 310 19.74 8.75 -5.20
N LEU A 311 19.72 8.08 -6.35
CA LEU A 311 20.33 6.75 -6.50
C LEU A 311 21.85 6.77 -6.34
N LYS A 312 22.54 7.79 -6.87
CA LYS A 312 24.00 7.94 -6.66
C LYS A 312 24.36 8.09 -5.18
N THR A 313 23.57 8.85 -4.40
CA THR A 313 23.80 8.99 -2.95
C THR A 313 23.65 7.66 -2.20
N LEU A 314 22.92 6.70 -2.78
CA LEU A 314 22.65 5.39 -2.22
C LEU A 314 23.60 4.30 -2.74
N GLY A 315 24.65 4.69 -3.46
CA GLY A 315 25.70 3.79 -3.92
C GLY A 315 25.36 3.02 -5.21
N PHE A 316 24.40 3.50 -6.00
CA PHE A 316 24.24 3.04 -7.39
C PHE A 316 25.20 3.81 -8.30
N SER A 317 25.97 3.08 -9.11
CA SER A 317 27.04 3.65 -9.94
C SER A 317 26.60 3.88 -11.39
N LYS A 318 25.73 3.03 -11.91
CA LYS A 318 25.14 3.15 -13.26
C LYS A 318 23.63 3.38 -13.14
N ILE A 319 23.13 4.45 -13.74
CA ILE A 319 21.72 4.81 -13.76
C ILE A 319 21.35 5.17 -15.19
N GLU A 320 20.35 4.47 -15.73
CA GLU A 320 19.81 4.69 -17.07
C GLU A 320 18.31 4.90 -16.96
N ILE A 321 17.78 5.90 -17.67
CA ILE A 321 16.38 6.33 -17.58
C ILE A 321 15.78 6.39 -18.98
N PHE A 322 14.61 5.78 -19.14
CA PHE A 322 13.90 5.58 -20.40
C PHE A 322 12.42 5.96 -20.24
N GLY A 323 11.69 6.14 -21.35
CA GLY A 323 10.23 6.24 -21.31
C GLY A 323 9.62 4.88 -20.95
N ALA A 324 8.65 4.86 -20.03
CA ALA A 324 7.95 3.62 -19.67
C ALA A 324 6.71 3.44 -20.54
N LYS A 325 6.72 2.39 -21.37
CA LYS A 325 5.56 1.96 -22.15
C LYS A 325 4.98 0.68 -21.54
N LEU A 326 3.75 0.77 -21.07
CA LEU A 326 3.05 -0.35 -20.44
C LEU A 326 3.12 -1.61 -21.31
N GLY A 327 3.57 -2.72 -20.72
CA GLY A 327 3.70 -3.98 -21.45
C GLY A 327 4.83 -4.08 -22.47
N ALA A 328 5.59 -3.01 -22.71
CA ALA A 328 6.54 -2.93 -23.82
C ALA A 328 7.80 -2.12 -23.44
N PHE A 329 8.34 -2.34 -22.23
CA PHE A 329 9.58 -1.70 -21.79
C PHE A 329 10.74 -1.95 -22.76
N SER A 330 11.55 -0.91 -23.00
CA SER A 330 12.67 -0.95 -23.93
C SER A 330 13.75 0.07 -23.55
N ARG A 331 15.02 -0.29 -23.80
CA ARG A 331 16.16 0.65 -23.73
C ARG A 331 16.21 1.61 -24.92
N GLU A 332 15.45 1.35 -25.97
CA GLU A 332 15.39 2.21 -27.17
C GLU A 332 14.40 3.36 -27.00
N ASP A 333 13.51 3.28 -26.01
CA ASP A 333 12.52 4.31 -25.72
C ASP A 333 13.15 5.45 -24.93
N LYS A 334 13.71 6.42 -25.64
CA LYS A 334 14.23 7.65 -25.03
C LYS A 334 13.11 8.34 -24.25
N LEU A 335 13.40 8.76 -23.02
CA LEU A 335 12.46 9.53 -22.22
C LEU A 335 12.13 10.86 -22.89
N THR A 336 10.84 11.16 -23.01
CA THR A 336 10.29 12.41 -23.52
C THR A 336 9.24 12.98 -22.58
N PRO A 337 8.82 14.24 -22.75
CA PRO A 337 7.66 14.78 -22.04
C PRO A 337 6.32 14.09 -22.37
N GLU A 338 6.26 13.26 -23.41
CA GLU A 338 5.04 12.51 -23.76
C GLU A 338 4.87 11.23 -22.91
N ASP A 339 5.92 10.79 -22.22
CA ASP A 339 5.89 9.59 -21.40
C ASP A 339 5.36 9.93 -20.00
N TYR A 340 4.24 9.32 -19.60
CA TYR A 340 3.62 9.54 -18.28
C TYR A 340 4.50 9.03 -17.13
N GLU A 341 5.10 7.85 -17.32
CA GLU A 341 6.05 7.24 -16.41
C GLU A 341 7.43 7.14 -17.06
N MET A 342 8.47 7.12 -16.22
CA MET A 342 9.82 6.77 -16.62
C MET A 342 10.22 5.40 -16.07
N LEU A 343 10.97 4.65 -16.88
CA LEU A 343 11.60 3.39 -16.51
C LEU A 343 13.04 3.67 -16.10
N VAL A 344 13.42 3.24 -14.90
CA VAL A 344 14.75 3.44 -14.34
C VAL A 344 15.44 2.10 -14.15
N ILE A 345 16.68 1.99 -14.62
CA ILE A 345 17.54 0.82 -14.45
C ILE A 345 18.81 1.28 -13.76
N ALA A 346 19.05 0.79 -12.55
CA ALA A 346 20.20 1.13 -11.74
C ALA A 346 21.01 -0.11 -11.35
N GLU A 347 22.34 0.03 -11.29
CA GLU A 347 23.27 -1.02 -10.87
C GLU A 347 24.22 -0.47 -9.80
N ARG A 348 24.54 -1.30 -8.80
CA ARG A 348 25.47 -0.95 -7.71
C ARG A 348 26.92 -1.13 -8.12
#